data_AF-A0A2S9YMU5-F1
#
_entry.id   AF-A0A2S9YMU5-F1
#
_cell.length_a   1.000
_cell.length_b   1.000
_cell.length_c   1.000
_cell.angle_alpha   90.00
_cell.angle_beta   90.00
_cell.angle_gamma   90.00
#
_symmetry.space_group_name_H-M   'P 1'
#
loop_
_entity.id
_entity.type
_entity.pdbx_description
1 polymer ?
#
loop_
_entity_poly.entity_id
_entity_poly.type
_entity_poly.pdbx_seq_one_letter_code
_entity_poly.pdbx_strand_id
1 'polypeptide(L)' 'MKLGTSFDIDGSVGFQFGISGGAELEGWADGIETLGEWSFADERSPRLRGINWMRRFGRLRQRQWVVHWRLG' A
#
# COMPACT_ATOMS: atom_id res chain seq x y z
N MET A 1 -6.43 -5.51 9.04
CA MET A 1 -5.65 -6.69 9.44
C MET A 1 -4.20 -6.25 9.35
N LYS A 2 -3.48 -6.22 10.47
CA LYS A 2 -2.03 -5.95 10.44
C LYS A 2 -1.40 -7.13 9.70
N LEU A 3 -0.89 -6.86 8.50
CA LEU A 3 -0.11 -7.78 7.69
C LEU A 3 1.39 -7.41 7.73
N GLY A 4 1.77 -6.58 8.71
CA GLY A 4 3.13 -6.16 8.97
C GLY A 4 3.82 -7.14 9.91
N THR A 5 4.84 -7.86 9.43
CA THR A 5 5.78 -8.60 10.29
C THR A 5 7.17 -7.99 10.09
N SER A 6 7.72 -7.40 11.15
CA SER A 6 9.10 -6.91 11.18
C SER A 6 10.04 -7.98 11.73
N PHE A 7 11.24 -8.09 11.17
CA PHE A 7 12.35 -8.81 11.77
C PHE A 7 13.61 -7.96 11.73
N ASP A 8 14.24 -7.83 12.89
CA ASP A 8 15.53 -7.18 13.04
C ASP A 8 16.64 -8.18 12.75
N ILE A 9 17.64 -7.75 11.98
CA ILE A 9 18.82 -8.56 11.63
C ILE A 9 19.95 -8.27 12.63
N ASP A 10 20.22 -7.00 12.92
CA ASP A 10 21.33 -6.59 13.81
C ASP A 10 21.08 -5.28 14.60
N GLY A 11 19.83 -4.81 14.65
CA GLY A 11 19.46 -3.55 15.30
C GLY A 11 19.77 -2.29 14.49
N SER A 12 20.47 -2.42 13.36
CA SER A 12 20.68 -1.36 12.37
C SER A 12 19.96 -1.64 11.05
N VAL A 13 19.73 -2.93 10.74
CA VAL A 13 18.98 -3.39 9.57
C VAL A 13 17.82 -4.26 10.03
N GLY A 14 16.65 -3.98 9.48
CA GLY A 14 15.45 -4.79 9.65
C GLY A 14 14.71 -4.94 8.33
N PHE A 15 13.78 -5.88 8.28
CA PHE A 15 12.92 -6.10 7.13
C PHE A 15 11.46 -6.11 7.60
N GLN A 16 10.61 -5.46 6.83
CA GLN A 16 9.17 -5.38 7.07
C GLN A 16 8.43 -6.11 5.96
N PHE A 17 7.75 -7.21 6.29
CA PHE A 17 6.79 -7.85 5.38
C PHE A 17 5.44 -7.17 5.51
N GLY A 18 4.94 -6.63 4.40
CA GLY A 18 3.60 -6.06 4.30
C GLY A 18 3.47 -4.69 4.95
N ILE A 19 2.54 -3.89 4.41
CA ILE A 19 2.22 -2.55 4.89
C ILE A 19 0.70 -2.40 5.01
N SER A 20 0.27 -1.55 5.92
CA SER A 20 -1.14 -1.24 6.18
C SER A 20 -1.71 -0.15 5.27
N GLY A 21 -0.84 0.61 4.60
CA GLY A 21 -1.18 1.72 3.70
C GLY A 21 0.07 2.39 3.16
N GLY A 22 -0.06 3.19 2.11
CA GLY A 22 1.06 3.92 1.52
C GLY A 22 1.73 4.89 2.50
N ALA A 23 0.93 5.57 3.32
CA ALA A 23 1.41 6.51 4.33
C ALA A 23 2.31 5.88 5.40
N GLU A 24 2.28 4.55 5.58
CA GLU A 24 3.22 3.86 6.48
C GLU A 24 4.67 4.03 6.02
N LEU A 25 4.91 4.11 4.71
CA LEU A 25 6.24 4.23 4.12
C LEU A 25 6.87 5.59 4.40
N GLU A 26 6.07 6.65 4.56
CA GLU A 26 6.57 7.99 4.91
C GLU A 26 7.25 8.00 6.28
N GLY A 27 6.87 7.10 7.17
CA GLY A 27 7.49 6.95 8.49
C GLY A 27 8.78 6.13 8.49
N TRP A 28 9.19 5.53 7.37
CA TRP A 28 10.35 4.63 7.34
C TRP A 28 11.68 5.37 7.21
N ALA A 29 11.67 6.51 6.51
CA ALA A 29 12.84 7.36 6.36
C ALA A 29 12.40 8.76 5.94
N ASP A 30 13.19 9.76 6.32
CA ASP A 30 13.06 11.11 5.78
C ASP A 30 13.20 11.05 4.24
N GLY A 31 12.37 11.83 3.55
CA GLY A 31 12.40 11.91 2.08
C GLY A 31 11.49 10.94 1.33
N ILE A 32 10.78 10.04 2.04
CA ILE A 32 9.72 9.22 1.45
C ILE A 32 8.40 9.99 1.50
N GLU A 33 7.76 10.17 0.34
CA GLU A 33 6.46 10.83 0.23
C GLU A 33 5.49 9.99 -0.60
N THR A 34 4.29 9.75 -0.08
CA THR A 34 3.24 9.05 -0.80
C THR A 34 2.54 10.00 -1.76
N LEU A 35 2.71 9.75 -3.06
CA LEU A 35 2.04 10.52 -4.11
C LEU A 35 0.60 10.03 -4.36
N GLY A 36 0.32 8.77 -4.05
CA GLY A 36 -1.03 8.23 -4.11
C GLY A 36 -1.08 6.71 -4.09
N GLU A 37 -2.29 6.18 -4.07
CA GLU A 37 -2.55 4.75 -4.11
C GLU A 37 -3.55 4.44 -5.23
N TRP A 38 -3.35 3.32 -5.91
CA TRP A 38 -4.22 2.86 -6.99
C TRP A 38 -4.50 1.36 -6.89
N SER A 39 -5.69 0.92 -7.29
CA SER A 39 -6.06 -0.49 -7.36
C SER A 39 -6.88 -0.77 -8.62
N PHE A 40 -7.01 -2.03 -9.01
CA PHE A 40 -7.88 -2.43 -10.12
C PHE A 40 -9.35 -2.03 -9.91
N ALA A 41 -9.80 -1.86 -8.66
CA ALA A 41 -11.16 -1.39 -8.37
C ALA A 41 -11.36 0.11 -8.67
N ASP A 42 -10.27 0.87 -8.88
CA ASP A 42 -10.31 2.27 -9.26
C ASP A 42 -10.44 2.46 -10.79
N GLU A 43 -10.17 1.41 -11.57
CA GLU A 43 -10.23 1.41 -13.04
C GLU A 43 -11.69 1.40 -13.56
N ARG A 44 -12.01 2.23 -14.56
CA ARG A 44 -13.39 2.39 -15.06
C ARG A 44 -13.71 1.54 -16.30
N SER A 45 -12.83 0.61 -16.66
CA SER A 45 -13.05 -0.30 -17.77
C SER A 45 -14.33 -1.14 -17.60
N PRO A 46 -15.17 -1.29 -18.66
CA PRO A 46 -16.38 -2.13 -18.61
C PRO A 46 -16.12 -3.56 -18.15
N ARG A 47 -14.94 -4.11 -18.46
CA ARG A 47 -14.51 -5.47 -18.06
C ARG A 47 -14.31 -5.61 -16.55
N LEU A 48 -14.01 -4.50 -15.86
CA LEU A 48 -13.73 -4.45 -14.42
C LEU A 48 -14.92 -3.92 -13.62
N ARG A 49 -16.05 -3.63 -14.25
CA ARG A 49 -17.24 -3.10 -13.57
C ARG A 49 -17.70 -3.96 -12.37
N GLY A 50 -17.51 -5.28 -12.46
CA GLY A 50 -17.80 -6.23 -11.40
C GLY A 50 -16.90 -6.13 -10.16
N ILE A 51 -15.72 -5.51 -10.25
CA ILE A 51 -14.80 -5.30 -9.12
C ILE A 51 -14.86 -3.86 -8.56
N ASN A 52 -15.42 -2.91 -9.31
CA ASN A 52 -15.46 -1.49 -8.94
C ASN A 52 -16.28 -1.20 -7.67
N TRP A 53 -17.22 -2.06 -7.30
CA TRP A 53 -17.93 -1.92 -6.02
C TRP A 53 -16.98 -2.04 -4.81
N MET A 54 -15.86 -2.75 -4.97
CA MET A 54 -14.84 -2.89 -3.93
C MET A 54 -14.13 -1.57 -3.62
N ARG A 55 -14.19 -0.57 -4.51
CA ARG A 55 -13.66 0.79 -4.26
C ARG A 55 -14.22 1.42 -2.99
N ARG A 56 -15.48 1.10 -2.65
CA ARG A 56 -16.16 1.61 -1.45
C ARG A 56 -15.71 0.89 -0.17
N PHE A 57 -15.13 -0.29 -0.30
CA PHE A 57 -14.65 -1.09 0.82
C PHE A 57 -13.12 -1.01 0.87
N GLY A 58 -12.59 -0.01 1.57
CA GLY A 58 -11.15 0.23 1.72
C GLY A 58 -10.39 -1.08 1.88
N ARG A 59 -10.71 -1.91 2.88
CA ARG A 59 -10.02 -3.19 3.15
C ARG A 59 -9.93 -4.18 1.96
N LEU A 60 -10.89 -4.18 1.03
CA LEU A 60 -10.84 -5.02 -0.18
C LEU A 60 -9.95 -4.40 -1.25
N ARG A 61 -10.06 -3.08 -1.42
CA ARG A 61 -9.18 -2.26 -2.28
C ARG A 61 -7.71 -2.47 -1.95
N GLN A 62 -7.39 -2.62 -0.66
CA GLN A 62 -6.03 -2.76 -0.14
C GLN A 62 -5.43 -4.18 -0.24
N ARG A 63 -6.17 -5.17 -0.76
CA ARG A 63 -5.62 -6.54 -0.95
C ARG A 63 -4.62 -6.62 -2.10
N GLN A 64 -4.88 -5.86 -3.16
CA GLN A 64 -4.02 -5.73 -4.33
C GLN A 64 -4.10 -4.29 -4.80
N TRP A 65 -3.09 -3.51 -4.44
CA TRP A 65 -2.94 -2.13 -4.85
C TRP A 65 -1.51 -1.87 -5.32
N VAL A 66 -1.32 -0.66 -5.81
CA VAL A 66 -0.03 -0.04 -6.10
C VAL A 66 0.04 1.22 -5.27
N VAL A 67 1.16 1.42 -4.59
CA VAL A 67 1.47 2.68 -3.91
C VAL A 67 2.49 3.41 -4.77
N HIS A 68 2.22 4.66 -5.09
CA HIS A 68 3.14 5.54 -5.79
C HIS A 68 3.81 6.43 -4.76
N TRP A 69 5.14 6.40 -4.72
CA TRP A 69 5.93 7.21 -3.80
C TRP A 69 7.07 7.92 -4.52
N ARG A 70 7.52 9.01 -3.92
CA ARG A 70 8.72 9.74 -4.29
C ARG A 70 9.79 9.52 -3.22
N LEU A 71 11.04 9.45 -3.66
CA LEU A 71 12.24 9.49 -2.83
C LEU A 71 12.96 10.81 -3.12
N GLY A 72 13.41 11.54 -2.10
CA GLY A 72 14.09 12.83 -2.27
C GLY A 72 14.80 13.34 -1.03
#